data_AF-A0A323TI81-F1
#
_entry.id   AF-A0A323TI81-F1
#
_cell.length_a   1.000
_cell.length_b   1.000
_cell.length_c   1.000
_cell.angle_alpha   90.00
_cell.angle_beta   90.00
_cell.angle_gamma   90.00
#
_symmetry.space_group_name_H-M   'P 1'
#
loop_
_entity.id
_entity.type
_entity.pdbx_description
1 polymer ?
#
loop_
_entity_poly.entity_id
_entity_poly.type
_entity_poly.pdbx_seq_one_letter_code
_entity_poly.pdbx_strand_id
1 'polypeptide(L)' 'MELQTIRKKLEEVAHMSQELKNTYYRLNDNEKKEFKIGYPMDVDVDELAKQLFEWSEIQFERNK' A
#
# COMPACT_ATOMS: atom_id res chain seq x y z
N MET A 1 9.87 -6.52 21.58
CA MET A 1 8.59 -7.22 21.30
C MET A 1 7.66 -6.35 20.46
N GLU A 2 7.36 -5.11 20.83
CA GLU A 2 6.42 -4.26 20.06
C GLU A 2 6.94 -3.85 18.67
N LEU A 3 8.23 -3.52 18.53
CA LEU A 3 8.82 -3.14 17.23
C LEU A 3 8.65 -4.23 16.17
N GLN A 4 8.87 -5.49 16.53
CA GLN A 4 8.68 -6.63 15.61
C GLN A 4 7.20 -6.80 15.26
N THR A 5 6.30 -6.62 16.22
CA THR A 5 4.85 -6.67 15.96
C THR A 5 4.40 -5.56 15.02
N ILE A 6 4.90 -4.34 15.21
CA ILE A 6 4.58 -3.19 14.34
C ILE A 6 5.14 -3.43 12.93
N ARG A 7 6.36 -3.95 12.80
CA ARG A 7 6.95 -4.32 11.50
C ARG A 7 6.12 -5.36 10.77
N LYS A 8 5.71 -6.44 11.45
CA LYS A 8 4.86 -7.47 10.85
C LYS A 8 3.52 -6.90 10.36
N LYS A 9 2.87 -6.03 11.14
CA LYS A 9 1.64 -5.35 10.71
C LYS A 9 1.86 -4.49 9.47
N LEU A 10 2.99 -3.81 9.38
CA LEU A 10 3.33 -3.00 8.22
C LEU A 10 3.65 -3.87 6.98
N GLU A 11 4.27 -5.03 7.14
CA GLU A 11 4.45 -6.01 6.05
C GLU A 11 3.09 -6.49 5.51
N GLU A 12 2.14 -6.82 6.41
CA GLU A 12 0.77 -7.17 6.02
C GLU A 12 0.08 -6.01 5.26
N VAL A 13 0.24 -4.77 5.74
CA VAL A 13 -0.27 -3.57 5.05
C VAL A 13 0.39 -3.38 3.68
N ALA A 14 1.69 -3.63 3.54
CA ALA A 14 2.38 -3.55 2.27
C ALA A 14 1.82 -4.56 1.25
N HIS A 15 1.62 -5.81 1.67
CA HIS A 15 0.99 -6.82 0.81
C HIS A 15 -0.42 -6.42 0.38
N MET A 16 -1.27 -6.00 1.34
CA MET A 16 -2.63 -5.53 1.04
C MET A 16 -2.63 -4.30 0.12
N SER A 17 -1.65 -3.41 0.26
CA SER A 17 -1.54 -2.21 -0.59
C SER A 17 -1.22 -2.55 -2.03
N GLN A 18 -0.41 -3.59 -2.27
CA GLN A 18 -0.11 -4.08 -3.61
C GLN A 18 -1.34 -4.72 -4.27
N GLU A 19 -2.13 -5.49 -3.50
CA GLU A 19 -3.42 -6.03 -3.97
C GLU A 19 -4.43 -4.92 -4.26
N LEU A 20 -4.50 -3.90 -3.39
CA LEU A 20 -5.32 -2.71 -3.59
C LEU A 20 -4.94 -2.00 -4.87
N LYS A 21 -3.64 -1.73 -5.10
CA LYS A 21 -3.13 -1.14 -6.33
C LYS A 21 -3.56 -1.94 -7.55
N ASN A 22 -3.32 -3.25 -7.55
CA ASN A 22 -3.67 -4.11 -8.68
C ASN A 22 -5.17 -4.08 -8.97
N THR A 23 -6.01 -4.03 -7.93
CA THR A 23 -7.47 -3.95 -8.06
C THR A 23 -7.91 -2.57 -8.55
N TYR A 24 -7.34 -1.51 -8.00
CA TYR A 24 -7.58 -0.13 -8.40
C TYR A 24 -7.20 0.13 -9.85
N TYR A 25 -6.12 -0.48 -10.35
CA TYR A 25 -5.70 -0.35 -11.74
C TYR A 25 -6.65 -0.99 -12.75
N ARG A 26 -7.41 -2.01 -12.34
CA ARG A 26 -8.44 -2.65 -13.17
C ARG A 26 -9.70 -1.82 -13.33
N LEU A 27 -9.89 -0.80 -12.48
CA LEU A 27 -11.03 0.10 -12.55
C LEU A 27 -10.94 0.99 -13.79
N ASN A 28 -12.10 1.27 -14.37
CA ASN A 28 -12.25 2.29 -15.40
C ASN A 28 -12.21 3.72 -14.80
N ASP A 29 -12.19 4.73 -15.66
CA ASP A 29 -12.02 6.12 -15.23
C ASP A 29 -13.17 6.64 -14.34
N ASN A 30 -14.40 6.15 -14.55
CA ASN A 30 -15.54 6.56 -13.72
C ASN A 30 -15.47 5.92 -12.33
N GLU A 31 -15.16 4.63 -12.27
CA GLU A 31 -14.96 3.90 -11.01
C GLU A 31 -13.79 4.49 -10.21
N LYS A 32 -12.70 4.90 -10.87
CA LYS A 32 -11.58 5.59 -10.20
C LYS A 32 -12.00 6.95 -9.64
N LYS A 33 -12.84 7.70 -10.35
CA LYS A 33 -13.36 8.99 -9.85
C LYS A 33 -14.26 8.78 -8.64
N GLU A 34 -15.14 7.77 -8.68
CA GLU A 34 -16.01 7.41 -7.56
C GLU A 34 -15.20 6.97 -6.33
N PHE A 35 -14.20 6.10 -6.52
CA PHE A 35 -13.28 5.68 -5.47
C PHE A 35 -12.58 6.87 -4.78
N LYS A 36 -12.24 7.92 -5.55
CA LYS A 36 -11.55 9.10 -5.03
C LYS A 36 -12.47 10.08 -4.29
N ILE A 37 -13.79 9.87 -4.26
CA ILE A 37 -14.70 10.75 -3.50
C ILE A 37 -14.35 10.67 -2.01
N GLY A 38 -13.99 11.81 -1.42
CA GLY A 38 -13.61 11.87 0.00
C GLY A 38 -12.23 11.31 0.30
N TYR A 39 -11.41 10.97 -0.71
CA TYR A 39 -10.04 10.53 -0.52
C TYR A 39 -9.16 11.72 -0.10
N PRO A 40 -8.68 11.76 1.15
CA PRO A 40 -8.08 12.97 1.72
C PRO A 40 -6.55 13.00 1.56
N MET A 41 -5.96 11.95 0.98
CA MET A 41 -4.52 11.84 0.87
C MET A 41 -4.00 12.61 -0.34
N ASP A 42 -2.93 13.37 -0.12
CA ASP A 42 -2.26 14.15 -1.18
C ASP A 42 -1.49 13.28 -2.18
N VAL A 43 -1.24 12.02 -1.83
CA VAL A 43 -0.61 11.02 -2.70
C VAL A 43 -1.66 10.16 -3.38
N ASP A 44 -1.42 9.74 -4.61
CA ASP A 44 -2.33 8.79 -5.27
C ASP A 44 -2.15 7.35 -4.73
N VAL A 45 -3.14 6.51 -5.05
CA VAL A 45 -3.22 5.11 -4.58
C VAL A 45 -2.03 4.27 -5.06
N ASP A 46 -1.51 4.57 -6.25
CA ASP A 46 -0.39 3.82 -6.82
C ASP A 46 0.92 4.16 -6.09
N GLU A 47 1.17 5.45 -5.88
CA GLU A 47 2.33 5.94 -5.16
C GLU A 47 2.32 5.46 -3.71
N LEU A 48 1.16 5.45 -3.04
CA LEU A 48 1.03 4.89 -1.69
C LEU A 48 1.44 3.41 -1.65
N ALA A 49 0.92 2.60 -2.57
CA ALA A 49 1.22 1.17 -2.61
C ALA A 49 2.70 0.91 -2.91
N LYS A 50 3.29 1.71 -3.81
CA LYS A 50 4.72 1.63 -4.13
C LYS A 50 5.59 1.93 -2.91
N GLN A 51 5.31 3.01 -2.17
CA GLN A 51 6.07 3.37 -0.97
C GLN A 51 6.00 2.28 0.10
N LEU A 52 4.82 1.69 0.30
CA LEU A 52 4.64 0.59 1.25
C LEU A 52 5.39 -0.69 0.82
N PHE A 53 5.38 -1.00 -0.47
CA PHE A 53 6.13 -2.13 -1.03
C PHE A 53 7.64 -1.95 -0.88
N GLU A 54 8.18 -0.79 -1.26
CA GLU A 54 9.62 -0.48 -1.12
C GLU A 54 10.08 -0.58 0.34
N TRP A 55 9.27 -0.08 1.27
CA TRP A 55 9.55 -0.23 2.70
C TRP A 55 9.60 -1.71 3.13
N SER A 56 8.68 -2.54 2.62
CA SER A 56 8.62 -3.98 2.93
C SER A 56 9.87 -4.71 2.46
N GLU A 57 10.33 -4.44 1.23
CA GLU A 57 11.56 -5.02 0.69
C GLU A 57 12.78 -4.66 1.56
N ILE A 58 12.89 -3.40 1.99
CA ILE A 58 13.97 -2.96 2.90
C ILE A 58 13.93 -3.71 4.23
N GLN A 59 12.75 -3.99 4.79
CA GLN A 59 12.67 -4.78 6.04
C GLN A 59 13.05 -6.25 5.81
N PHE A 60 12.63 -6.84 4.70
CA PHE A 60 12.99 -8.21 4.34
C PHE A 60 14.50 -8.38 4.19
N GLU A 61 15.17 -7.46 3.48
CA GLU A 61 16.64 -7.47 3.33
C GLU A 61 17.37 -7.33 4.67
N ARG A 62 16.86 -6.51 5.60
CA ARG A 62 17.47 -6.31 6.92
C ARG A 62 17.32 -7.48 7.88
N ASN A 63 16.32 -8.32 7.67
CA ASN A 63 16.02 -9.48 8.52
C ASN A 63 16.65 -10.79 7.99
N LYS A 64 17.35 -10.72 6.85
CA LYS A 64 18.06 -11.85 6.20
C LYS A 64 19.49 -11.96 6.72
#